data_AF-S8AKB4-F1
#
_entry.id   AF-S8AKB4-F1
#
_cell.length_a   1.000
_cell.length_b   1.000
_cell.length_c   1.000
_cell.angle_alpha   90.00
_cell.angle_beta   90.00
_cell.angle_gamma   90.00
#
_symmetry.space_group_name_H-M   'P 1'
#
loop_
_entity.id
_entity.type
_entity.pdbx_description
1 polymer ?
#
loop_
_entity_poly.entity_id
_entity_poly.type
_entity_poly.pdbx_seq_one_letter_code
_entity_poly.pdbx_strand_id
1 'polypeptide(L)'
;MAPVAGLLALAFYVTQIYKLAPASRIIPDIQLSISENSQQSKGSFYFDPPEPSIKHSVVRGDGVVWTMDNHTLWRSVGRHPSRPECWTYKDRFGAYENASPEMSAAISTNNKAGNKKAMILRLGPGQVWRSQFVTYVRSLVIEAGYLAGYDIIIYIHLDLTGTEKKTWLSRIPQEFKPLVQTFSTQDLKRWLPKNTPFKNVYESNHTPIQMFMAKNENYDFVYSVEGDVRLIGRWDTFLADVDNEYSFHCKHQQQDQDMPEIPDLLSFQVIRRPRVQWPWFEKADACLKRFGGKENTRSSVGPVWGWSRRLLDAMTEYNKDGINCYFEYFAPTIAYQQNLTSFFYQHPIYCPTTTGPERHTLELVDLGKNDPRLVQLEKVAVGCSYFFVDVRSKPFWGDWYDNPEVCRPQALVHPVKDLRFN
;
A
#
# COMPACT_ATOMS: atom_id res chain seq x y z
N MET A 1 -65.69 -23.94 12.85
CA MET A 1 -65.84 -25.18 12.05
C MET A 1 -65.10 -24.97 10.74
N ALA A 2 -64.00 -25.69 10.51
CA ALA A 2 -63.56 -26.02 9.14
C ALA A 2 -64.51 -27.11 8.60
N PRO A 3 -64.69 -27.28 7.27
CA PRO A 3 -63.70 -27.97 6.42
C PRO A 3 -63.64 -27.46 4.95
N VAL A 4 -62.47 -27.43 4.30
CA VAL A 4 -61.87 -28.43 3.37
C VAL A 4 -62.11 -28.17 1.87
N ALA A 5 -60.98 -27.93 1.19
CA ALA A 5 -60.54 -28.31 -0.16
C ALA A 5 -61.31 -27.90 -1.44
N GLY A 6 -60.54 -27.36 -2.39
CA GLY A 6 -60.91 -27.25 -3.80
C GLY A 6 -59.83 -26.56 -4.63
N LEU A 7 -58.82 -27.33 -5.06
CA LEU A 7 -57.84 -26.96 -6.09
C LEU A 7 -58.53 -26.58 -7.41
N LEU A 8 -58.09 -25.50 -8.06
CA LEU A 8 -57.90 -25.45 -9.53
C LEU A 8 -57.05 -24.24 -9.93
N ALA A 9 -56.12 -24.52 -10.83
CA ALA A 9 -55.01 -23.69 -11.28
C ALA A 9 -55.39 -22.74 -12.43
N LEU A 10 -54.71 -21.60 -12.51
CA LEU A 10 -54.11 -21.03 -13.74
C LEU A 10 -53.29 -19.78 -13.34
N ALA A 11 -51.97 -19.92 -13.19
CA ALA A 11 -50.95 -19.59 -14.19
C ALA A 11 -50.67 -18.08 -14.32
N PHE A 12 -49.54 -17.61 -13.77
CA PHE A 12 -48.68 -16.63 -14.43
C PHE A 12 -47.22 -16.70 -13.88
N TYR A 13 -46.37 -17.27 -14.74
CA TYR A 13 -44.94 -17.03 -14.99
C TYR A 13 -44.17 -16.03 -14.09
N VAL A 14 -43.24 -16.55 -13.26
CA VAL A 14 -41.91 -15.94 -13.02
C VAL A 14 -40.88 -17.07 -12.92
N THR A 15 -40.24 -17.38 -14.04
CA THR A 15 -39.00 -18.17 -14.11
C THR A 15 -37.81 -17.22 -13.96
N GLN A 16 -37.12 -17.26 -12.82
CA GLN A 16 -35.75 -16.76 -12.65
C GLN A 16 -35.00 -17.69 -11.68
N ILE A 17 -34.56 -18.80 -12.27
CA ILE A 17 -33.24 -19.44 -12.12
C ILE A 17 -32.48 -19.09 -10.83
N TYR A 18 -32.79 -19.79 -9.75
CA TYR A 18 -31.78 -20.22 -8.78
C TYR A 18 -31.41 -21.65 -9.11
N LYS A 19 -30.24 -21.85 -9.72
CA LYS A 19 -29.43 -23.08 -9.62
C LYS A 19 -28.15 -22.95 -10.45
N LEU A 20 -27.05 -23.39 -9.82
CA LEU A 20 -25.67 -23.56 -10.32
C LEU A 20 -24.72 -22.42 -9.93
N ALA A 21 -24.29 -22.46 -8.67
CA ALA A 21 -22.93 -22.08 -8.34
C ALA A 21 -21.97 -23.00 -9.14
N PRO A 22 -21.03 -22.47 -9.95
CA PRO A 22 -20.02 -23.32 -10.54
C PRO A 22 -19.02 -23.71 -9.45
N ALA A 23 -18.70 -25.01 -9.44
CA ALA A 23 -17.60 -25.58 -8.67
C ALA A 23 -16.32 -24.75 -8.87
N SER A 24 -15.58 -24.58 -7.78
CA SER A 24 -14.22 -24.06 -7.72
C SER A 24 -13.38 -24.61 -8.87
N ARG A 25 -13.15 -23.79 -9.89
CA ARG A 25 -12.11 -24.08 -10.88
C ARG A 25 -10.78 -23.93 -10.17
N ILE A 26 -10.14 -25.07 -9.94
CA ILE A 26 -8.71 -25.15 -9.66
C ILE A 26 -8.03 -24.42 -10.81
N ILE A 27 -7.45 -23.25 -10.51
CA ILE A 27 -6.55 -22.57 -11.41
C ILE A 27 -5.35 -23.50 -11.55
N PRO A 28 -5.00 -23.99 -12.75
CA PRO A 28 -3.80 -24.81 -12.92
C PRO A 28 -2.59 -23.97 -12.51
N ASP A 29 -1.68 -24.60 -11.75
CA ASP A 29 -0.40 -24.02 -11.34
C ASP A 29 0.24 -23.31 -12.52
N ILE A 30 0.28 -21.98 -12.47
CA ILE A 30 1.14 -21.20 -13.35
C ILE A 30 2.56 -21.51 -12.86
N GLN A 31 3.25 -22.40 -13.56
CA GLN A 31 4.68 -22.59 -13.40
C GLN A 31 5.35 -21.22 -13.54
N LEU A 32 5.86 -20.72 -12.43
CA LEU A 32 6.78 -19.59 -12.37
C LEU A 32 8.02 -19.97 -13.19
N SER A 33 8.07 -19.57 -14.46
CA SER A 33 9.31 -19.58 -15.22
C SER A 33 10.15 -18.40 -14.74
N ILE A 34 10.87 -18.60 -13.63
CA ILE A 34 12.01 -17.77 -13.29
C ILE A 34 12.98 -17.91 -14.45
N SER A 35 13.33 -16.80 -15.10
CA SER A 35 14.32 -16.85 -16.18
C SER A 35 15.65 -17.32 -15.60
N GLU A 36 16.04 -18.55 -15.90
CA GLU A 36 17.38 -19.08 -15.69
C GLU A 36 18.34 -18.37 -16.66
N ASN A 37 18.70 -17.12 -16.36
CA ASN A 37 19.80 -16.43 -17.02
C ASN A 37 20.36 -15.34 -16.10
N SER A 38 20.98 -15.76 -15.01
CA SER A 38 21.86 -14.91 -14.21
C SER A 38 23.03 -15.72 -13.64
N GLN A 39 23.73 -16.48 -14.49
CA GLN A 39 25.09 -16.87 -14.17
C GLN A 39 26.07 -15.82 -14.71
N GLN A 40 26.96 -15.39 -13.80
CA GLN A 40 28.20 -14.62 -13.99
C GLN A 40 28.13 -13.10 -13.80
N SER A 41 28.19 -12.69 -12.52
CA SER A 41 29.18 -11.68 -12.12
C SER A 41 29.85 -12.12 -10.80
N LYS A 42 31.17 -11.95 -10.70
CA LYS A 42 31.97 -12.35 -9.54
C LYS A 42 31.55 -11.52 -8.31
N GLY A 43 31.09 -12.21 -7.26
CA GLY A 43 30.81 -11.63 -5.94
C GLY A 43 29.34 -11.36 -5.60
N SER A 44 28.37 -12.04 -6.25
CA SER A 44 26.95 -11.86 -5.91
C SER A 44 26.64 -12.40 -4.52
N PHE A 45 26.29 -11.52 -3.59
CA PHE A 45 25.70 -11.87 -2.30
C PHE A 45 24.50 -12.82 -2.52
N TYR A 46 24.57 -14.03 -1.98
CA TYR A 46 23.43 -14.94 -1.98
C TYR A 46 22.64 -14.72 -0.69
N PHE A 47 21.45 -14.14 -0.81
CA PHE A 47 20.49 -14.07 0.28
C PHE A 47 19.48 -15.18 0.09
N ASP A 48 19.32 -16.05 1.09
CA ASP A 48 18.24 -17.01 1.14
C ASP A 48 17.02 -16.33 1.77
N PRO A 49 15.98 -16.00 0.97
CA PRO A 49 14.83 -15.28 1.51
C PRO A 49 14.10 -16.12 2.57
N PRO A 50 13.51 -15.48 3.59
CA PRO A 50 12.73 -16.22 4.56
C PRO A 50 11.53 -16.87 3.87
N GLU A 51 11.15 -18.03 4.38
CA GLU A 51 10.02 -18.83 3.90
C GLU A 51 8.95 -18.93 5.00
N PRO A 52 7.67 -19.05 4.64
CA PRO A 52 6.59 -19.14 5.62
C PRO A 52 6.67 -20.45 6.41
N SER A 53 6.42 -20.37 7.72
CA SER A 53 6.51 -21.51 8.64
C SER A 53 5.45 -22.58 8.43
N ILE A 54 4.27 -22.21 7.95
CA ILE A 54 3.20 -23.17 7.67
C ILE A 54 2.75 -22.98 6.23
N LYS A 55 3.05 -24.00 5.41
CA LYS A 55 2.70 -24.05 3.98
C LYS A 55 1.21 -24.30 3.73
N HIS A 56 0.43 -24.57 4.79
CA HIS A 56 -1.01 -24.78 4.74
C HIS A 56 -1.74 -23.85 5.71
N SER A 57 -2.85 -23.32 5.22
CA SER A 57 -3.53 -22.13 5.75
C SER A 57 -4.13 -22.30 7.16
N VAL A 58 -3.82 -21.37 8.07
CA VAL A 58 -4.66 -21.06 9.25
C VAL A 58 -5.94 -20.30 8.88
N VAL A 59 -6.06 -19.90 7.62
CA VAL A 59 -7.27 -19.34 7.03
C VAL A 59 -8.16 -20.50 6.57
N ARG A 60 -9.26 -20.73 7.28
CA ARG A 60 -10.30 -21.67 6.86
C ARG A 60 -10.89 -21.23 5.53
N GLY A 61 -11.51 -22.15 4.79
CA GLY A 61 -12.19 -21.87 3.52
C GLY A 61 -13.32 -20.82 3.59
N ASP A 62 -13.71 -20.38 4.79
CA ASP A 62 -14.63 -19.28 5.06
C ASP A 62 -13.91 -17.92 5.29
N GLY A 63 -12.60 -17.85 5.07
CA GLY A 63 -11.78 -16.64 5.23
C GLY A 63 -11.37 -16.32 6.68
N VAL A 64 -11.64 -17.22 7.63
CA VAL A 64 -11.32 -17.03 9.06
C VAL A 64 -9.87 -17.39 9.36
N VAL A 65 -9.09 -16.43 9.84
CA VAL A 65 -7.75 -16.63 10.41
C VAL A 65 -7.88 -17.01 11.88
N TRP A 66 -7.51 -18.23 12.21
CA TRP A 66 -7.40 -18.65 13.61
C TRP A 66 -6.17 -18.01 14.25
N THR A 67 -6.37 -17.38 15.40
CA THR A 67 -5.28 -17.10 16.32
C THR A 67 -5.21 -18.23 17.32
N MET A 68 -4.00 -18.71 17.59
CA MET A 68 -3.75 -19.80 18.53
C MET A 68 -3.96 -19.40 20.00
N ASP A 69 -4.27 -18.13 20.27
CA ASP A 69 -4.31 -17.55 21.61
C ASP A 69 -5.72 -17.51 22.25
N ASN A 70 -6.75 -18.10 21.63
CA ASN A 70 -8.15 -18.08 22.10
C ASN A 70 -8.76 -16.68 22.33
N HIS A 71 -8.10 -15.58 21.93
CA HIS A 71 -8.55 -14.22 22.28
C HIS A 71 -9.37 -13.57 21.16
N THR A 72 -8.84 -13.49 19.93
CA THR A 72 -9.49 -12.74 18.85
C THR A 72 -9.51 -13.50 17.53
N LEU A 73 -10.70 -13.90 17.07
CA LEU A 73 -10.86 -14.48 15.74
C LEU A 73 -10.89 -13.39 14.67
N TRP A 74 -9.94 -13.43 13.75
CA TRP A 74 -9.81 -12.46 12.65
C TRP A 74 -10.39 -13.03 11.36
N ARG A 75 -11.09 -12.21 10.59
CA ARG A 75 -11.69 -12.60 9.32
C ARG A 75 -11.11 -11.77 8.21
N SER A 76 -10.60 -12.44 7.17
CA SER A 76 -10.31 -11.80 5.90
C SER A 76 -11.62 -11.26 5.33
N VAL A 77 -11.59 -10.02 4.85
CA VAL A 77 -12.72 -9.37 4.20
C VAL A 77 -12.26 -8.73 2.90
N GLY A 78 -13.16 -8.65 1.92
CA GLY A 78 -12.77 -8.24 0.57
C GLY A 78 -12.07 -9.40 -0.13
N ARG A 79 -10.80 -9.23 -0.49
CA ARG A 79 -10.04 -10.25 -1.21
C ARG A 79 -9.44 -11.28 -0.25
N HIS A 80 -9.57 -12.55 -0.62
CA HIS A 80 -8.85 -13.63 0.04
C HIS A 80 -7.33 -13.49 -0.17
N PRO A 81 -6.51 -14.00 0.76
CA PRO A 81 -5.07 -14.13 0.53
C PRO A 81 -4.81 -14.86 -0.78
N SER A 82 -3.95 -14.29 -1.63
CA SER A 82 -3.48 -14.93 -2.87
C SER A 82 -2.69 -16.21 -2.58
N ARG A 83 -2.16 -16.31 -1.36
CA ARG A 83 -1.24 -17.34 -0.91
C ARG A 83 -1.78 -18.04 0.33
N PRO A 84 -1.72 -19.40 0.40
CA PRO A 84 -2.26 -20.16 1.51
C PRO A 84 -1.35 -20.16 2.73
N GLU A 85 -0.11 -19.68 2.64
CA GLU A 85 0.85 -19.79 3.73
C GLU A 85 0.68 -18.71 4.82
N CYS A 86 1.20 -18.99 6.01
CA CYS A 86 1.27 -18.03 7.12
C CYS A 86 2.68 -17.94 7.72
N TRP A 87 2.93 -16.82 8.39
CA TRP A 87 4.23 -16.44 8.95
C TRP A 87 4.10 -16.26 10.45
N THR A 88 4.94 -16.89 11.27
CA THR A 88 5.19 -16.35 12.62
C THR A 88 6.04 -15.08 12.52
N TYR A 89 6.11 -14.30 13.59
CA TYR A 89 6.98 -13.12 13.63
C TYR A 89 8.43 -13.50 13.34
N LYS A 90 8.90 -14.58 13.96
CA LYS A 90 10.29 -15.05 13.84
C LYS A 90 10.60 -15.54 12.44
N ASP A 91 9.70 -16.26 11.78
CA ASP A 91 9.95 -16.72 10.41
C ASP A 91 9.97 -15.57 9.42
N ARG A 92 9.13 -14.55 9.64
CA ARG A 92 9.10 -13.35 8.81
C ARG A 92 10.34 -12.48 8.96
N PHE A 93 10.79 -12.26 10.20
CA PHE A 93 11.77 -11.21 10.50
C PHE A 93 13.11 -11.73 11.04
N GLY A 94 13.19 -12.99 11.47
CA GLY A 94 14.38 -13.58 12.09
C GLY A 94 15.62 -13.51 11.20
N ALA A 95 15.46 -13.66 9.88
CA ALA A 95 16.55 -13.53 8.92
C ALA A 95 17.17 -12.11 8.87
N TYR A 96 16.47 -11.10 9.36
CA TYR A 96 16.88 -9.69 9.31
C TYR A 96 17.32 -9.13 10.67
N GLU A 97 17.11 -9.87 11.78
CA GLU A 97 17.45 -9.40 13.12
C GLU A 97 18.95 -9.10 13.26
N ASN A 98 19.78 -9.95 12.66
CA ASN A 98 21.23 -9.81 12.66
C ASN A 98 21.73 -9.77 11.22
N ALA A 99 22.08 -8.56 10.74
CA ALA A 99 22.66 -8.42 9.41
C ALA A 99 24.08 -9.01 9.39
N SER A 100 24.32 -9.96 8.48
CA SER A 100 25.69 -10.38 8.16
C SER A 100 26.46 -9.23 7.49
N PRO A 101 27.81 -9.26 7.47
CA PRO A 101 28.59 -8.27 6.74
C PRO A 101 28.18 -8.11 5.27
N GLU A 102 27.83 -9.21 4.61
CA GLU A 102 27.39 -9.24 3.22
C GLU A 102 26.00 -8.61 3.07
N MET A 103 25.07 -8.90 3.98
CA MET A 103 23.75 -8.25 4.00
C MET A 103 23.89 -6.74 4.23
N SER A 104 24.72 -6.32 5.19
CA SER A 104 24.99 -4.90 5.44
C SER A 104 25.60 -4.22 4.22
N ALA A 105 26.52 -4.87 3.52
CA ALA A 105 27.09 -4.36 2.27
C ALA A 105 26.03 -4.25 1.16
N ALA A 106 25.19 -5.27 1.00
CA ALA A 106 24.09 -5.25 0.03
C ALA A 106 23.09 -4.12 0.31
N ILE A 107 22.74 -3.89 1.58
CA ILE A 107 21.90 -2.76 2.00
C ILE A 107 22.57 -1.43 1.66
N SER A 108 23.82 -1.24 2.06
CA SER A 108 24.56 0.02 1.84
C SER A 108 24.78 0.36 0.36
N THR A 109 24.78 -0.65 -0.51
CA THR A 109 25.01 -0.50 -1.96
C THR A 109 23.77 -0.76 -2.79
N ASN A 110 22.59 -0.81 -2.16
CA ASN A 110 21.34 -1.18 -2.82
C ASN A 110 21.06 -0.35 -4.09
N ASN A 111 21.28 0.97 -4.00
CA ASN A 111 20.86 1.87 -5.06
C ASN A 111 21.84 1.82 -6.23
N LYS A 112 21.33 1.47 -7.42
CA LYS A 112 22.15 1.24 -8.62
C LYS A 112 21.95 2.35 -9.63
N ALA A 113 23.03 2.74 -10.31
CA ALA A 113 22.95 3.69 -11.40
C ALA A 113 22.03 3.14 -12.52
N GLY A 114 21.11 3.98 -13.00
CA GLY A 114 20.23 3.65 -14.12
C GLY A 114 18.89 3.00 -13.74
N ASN A 115 18.65 2.69 -12.46
CA ASN A 115 17.35 2.22 -11.99
C ASN A 115 16.26 3.27 -12.24
N LYS A 116 15.10 2.78 -12.70
CA LYS A 116 13.93 3.59 -13.08
C LYS A 116 12.81 3.60 -12.04
N LYS A 117 12.90 2.72 -11.04
CA LYS A 117 11.92 2.58 -9.97
C LYS A 117 12.59 2.77 -8.62
N ALA A 118 11.91 3.47 -7.72
CA ALA A 118 12.37 3.60 -6.33
C ALA A 118 11.24 3.40 -5.32
N MET A 119 11.61 3.13 -4.08
CA MET A 119 10.71 3.09 -2.94
C MET A 119 11.24 4.02 -1.85
N ILE A 120 10.40 4.95 -1.44
CA ILE A 120 10.69 6.01 -0.49
C ILE A 120 10.06 5.63 0.85
N LEU A 121 10.89 5.30 1.83
CA LEU A 121 10.47 5.15 3.22
C LEU A 121 10.46 6.54 3.87
N ARG A 122 9.27 7.06 4.14
CA ARG A 122 9.06 8.40 4.71
C ARG A 122 9.14 8.38 6.22
N LEU A 123 10.03 9.19 6.78
CA LEU A 123 10.24 9.30 8.23
C LEU A 123 10.14 10.75 8.71
N GLY A 124 9.61 10.91 9.91
CA GLY A 124 9.57 12.18 10.63
C GLY A 124 10.71 12.31 11.66
N PRO A 125 10.87 13.49 12.27
CA PRO A 125 11.92 13.73 13.26
C PRO A 125 11.75 12.92 14.55
N GLY A 126 10.54 12.39 14.79
CA GLY A 126 10.24 11.52 15.94
C GLY A 126 10.61 10.05 15.75
N GLN A 127 11.14 9.64 14.60
CA GLN A 127 11.48 8.23 14.35
C GLN A 127 12.62 7.76 15.27
N VAL A 128 12.44 6.60 15.90
CA VAL A 128 13.47 5.93 16.70
C VAL A 128 13.95 4.66 15.96
N TRP A 129 15.26 4.46 15.90
CA TRP A 129 15.88 3.30 15.26
C TRP A 129 15.97 2.10 16.22
N ARG A 130 14.81 1.66 16.72
CA ARG A 130 14.72 0.46 17.57
C ARG A 130 14.97 -0.80 16.77
N SER A 131 15.35 -1.89 17.43
CA SER A 131 15.64 -3.18 16.78
C SER A 131 14.53 -3.60 15.81
N GLN A 132 13.26 -3.54 16.22
CA GLN A 132 12.15 -3.95 15.34
C GLN A 132 11.97 -3.06 14.12
N PHE A 133 12.20 -1.75 14.25
CA PHE A 133 12.19 -0.86 13.11
C PHE A 133 13.39 -1.14 12.18
N VAL A 134 14.58 -1.37 12.74
CA VAL A 134 15.78 -1.74 11.98
C VAL A 134 15.55 -3.04 11.20
N THR A 135 15.03 -4.08 11.84
CA THR A 135 14.70 -5.36 11.21
C THR A 135 13.68 -5.18 10.07
N TYR A 136 12.66 -4.35 10.27
CA TYR A 136 11.73 -3.98 9.21
C TYR A 136 12.43 -3.27 8.04
N VAL A 137 13.25 -2.24 8.29
CA VAL A 137 13.96 -1.54 7.20
C VAL A 137 14.93 -2.47 6.47
N ARG A 138 15.61 -3.39 7.17
CA ARG A 138 16.44 -4.43 6.51
C ARG A 138 15.60 -5.29 5.58
N SER A 139 14.44 -5.77 6.03
CA SER A 139 13.52 -6.55 5.19
C SER A 139 13.06 -5.77 3.96
N LEU A 140 12.74 -4.47 4.11
CA LEU A 140 12.35 -3.60 3.02
C LEU A 140 13.48 -3.46 1.99
N VAL A 141 14.70 -3.21 2.45
CA VAL A 141 15.86 -3.01 1.56
C VAL A 141 16.23 -4.30 0.83
N ILE A 142 16.28 -5.43 1.53
CA ILE A 142 16.64 -6.70 0.91
C ILE A 142 15.54 -7.19 -0.03
N GLU A 143 14.27 -7.12 0.37
CA GLU A 143 13.19 -7.67 -0.45
C GLU A 143 12.80 -6.71 -1.58
N ALA A 144 12.40 -5.48 -1.29
CA ALA A 144 12.01 -4.55 -2.35
C ALA A 144 13.23 -4.07 -3.16
N GLY A 145 14.36 -3.84 -2.48
CA GLY A 145 15.54 -3.29 -3.13
C GLY A 145 16.38 -4.35 -3.85
N TYR A 146 16.94 -5.28 -3.09
CA TYR A 146 17.86 -6.28 -3.63
C TYR A 146 17.16 -7.33 -4.52
N LEU A 147 16.03 -7.89 -4.07
CA LEU A 147 15.31 -8.94 -4.81
C LEU A 147 14.40 -8.39 -5.91
N ALA A 148 13.61 -7.34 -5.63
CA ALA A 148 12.68 -6.77 -6.61
C ALA A 148 13.26 -5.62 -7.45
N GLY A 149 14.50 -5.18 -7.19
CA GLY A 149 15.23 -4.25 -8.03
C GLY A 149 14.85 -2.78 -7.88
N TYR A 150 14.27 -2.37 -6.75
CA TYR A 150 13.99 -0.96 -6.47
C TYR A 150 15.20 -0.25 -5.85
N ASP A 151 15.42 1.02 -6.19
CA ASP A 151 16.24 1.87 -5.33
C ASP A 151 15.47 2.21 -4.05
N ILE A 152 16.12 2.15 -2.89
CA ILE A 152 15.50 2.44 -1.60
C ILE A 152 16.04 3.76 -1.07
N ILE A 153 15.11 4.67 -0.77
CA ILE A 153 15.42 6.00 -0.25
C ILE A 153 14.76 6.15 1.11
N ILE A 154 15.57 6.32 2.14
CA ILE A 154 15.09 6.63 3.49
C ILE A 154 14.99 8.15 3.57
N TYR A 155 13.78 8.68 3.36
CA TYR A 155 13.55 10.10 3.17
C TYR A 155 13.00 10.76 4.43
N ILE A 156 13.83 11.57 5.07
CA ILE A 156 13.62 12.02 6.44
C ILE A 156 13.34 13.53 6.47
N HIS A 157 12.17 13.89 7.00
CA HIS A 157 11.84 15.28 7.32
C HIS A 157 12.59 15.70 8.59
N LEU A 158 13.52 16.65 8.48
CA LEU A 158 14.28 17.20 9.60
C LEU A 158 14.31 18.74 9.53
N ASP A 159 13.59 19.39 10.43
CA ASP A 159 13.73 20.82 10.72
C ASP A 159 14.76 21.07 11.83
N LEU A 160 15.89 20.36 11.75
CA LEU A 160 17.04 20.46 12.67
C LEU A 160 18.24 21.07 11.94
N THR A 161 19.11 21.77 12.67
CA THR A 161 20.32 22.38 12.10
C THR A 161 21.58 22.02 12.90
N GLY A 162 22.76 22.30 12.31
CA GLY A 162 24.05 22.21 13.00
C GLY A 162 24.29 20.87 13.71
N THR A 163 24.62 20.96 15.01
CA THR A 163 24.95 19.81 15.86
C THR A 163 23.75 18.89 16.11
N GLU A 164 22.54 19.43 16.27
CA GLU A 164 21.33 18.61 16.52
C GLU A 164 21.05 17.68 15.36
N LYS A 165 21.13 18.19 14.13
CA LYS A 165 20.98 17.38 12.91
C LYS A 165 22.04 16.27 12.85
N LYS A 166 23.31 16.60 13.14
CA LYS A 166 24.40 15.60 13.15
C LYS A 166 24.16 14.52 14.20
N THR A 167 23.73 14.89 15.40
CA THR A 167 23.41 13.97 16.50
C THR A 167 22.21 13.09 16.19
N TRP A 168 21.21 13.61 15.47
CA TRP A 168 20.06 12.81 15.04
C TRP A 168 20.50 11.77 14.01
N LEU A 169 21.24 12.19 12.98
CA LEU A 169 21.72 11.32 11.90
C LEU A 169 22.74 10.27 12.37
N SER A 170 23.47 10.52 13.47
CA SER A 170 24.42 9.54 14.01
C SER A 170 23.75 8.31 14.61
N ARG A 171 22.45 8.39 14.94
CA ARG A 171 21.64 7.27 15.47
C ARG A 171 21.19 6.29 14.38
N ILE A 172 21.30 6.67 13.11
CA ILE A 172 20.94 5.79 12.00
C ILE A 172 21.98 4.66 11.93
N PRO A 173 21.56 3.39 11.87
CA PRO A 173 22.45 2.26 11.64
C PRO A 173 23.37 2.48 10.43
N GLN A 174 24.62 2.06 10.54
CA GLN A 174 25.65 2.36 9.56
C GLN A 174 25.28 1.85 8.16
N GLU A 175 24.65 0.68 8.09
CA GLU A 175 24.22 0.05 6.84
C GLU A 175 23.23 0.90 6.04
N PHE A 176 22.45 1.75 6.71
CA PHE A 176 21.39 2.56 6.09
C PHE A 176 21.83 3.97 5.71
N LYS A 177 22.93 4.48 6.28
CA LYS A 177 23.37 5.87 6.04
C LYS A 177 23.50 6.24 4.56
N PRO A 178 24.01 5.36 3.66
CA PRO A 178 24.08 5.68 2.23
C PRO A 178 22.72 5.88 1.55
N LEU A 179 21.65 5.31 2.13
CA LEU A 179 20.29 5.36 1.58
C LEU A 179 19.51 6.59 2.08
N VAL A 180 20.07 7.35 3.02
CA VAL A 180 19.37 8.45 3.68
C VAL A 180 19.45 9.73 2.87
N GLN A 181 18.28 10.32 2.63
CA GLN A 181 18.15 11.68 2.13
C GLN A 181 17.31 12.50 3.11
N THR A 182 17.67 13.76 3.33
CA THR A 182 16.94 14.63 4.26
C THR A 182 16.35 15.82 3.54
N PHE A 183 15.20 16.29 4.01
CA PHE A 183 14.62 17.57 3.61
C PHE A 183 14.04 18.29 4.82
N SER A 184 13.89 19.60 4.69
CA SER A 184 13.25 20.47 5.68
C SER A 184 11.99 21.13 5.12
N THR A 185 11.17 21.67 6.01
CA THR A 185 10.06 22.55 5.66
C THR A 185 10.52 23.75 4.83
N GLN A 186 11.72 24.28 5.11
CA GLN A 186 12.30 25.38 4.35
C GLN A 186 12.69 24.96 2.93
N ASP A 187 13.18 23.73 2.73
CA ASP A 187 13.47 23.22 1.38
C ASP A 187 12.20 23.17 0.52
N LEU A 188 11.10 22.68 1.09
CA LEU A 188 9.81 22.62 0.38
C LEU A 188 9.28 24.01 0.05
N LYS A 189 9.32 24.94 1.01
CA LYS A 189 8.87 26.34 0.78
C LYS A 189 9.70 27.06 -0.27
N ARG A 190 11.00 26.74 -0.39
CA ARG A 190 11.87 27.30 -1.43
C ARG A 190 11.63 26.66 -2.80
N TRP A 191 11.30 25.37 -2.83
CA TRP A 191 11.01 24.63 -4.05
C TRP A 191 9.64 24.97 -4.62
N LEU A 192 8.63 25.14 -3.76
CA LEU A 192 7.28 25.51 -4.16
C LEU A 192 7.22 26.95 -4.73
N PRO A 193 6.37 27.20 -5.74
CA PRO A 193 6.03 28.54 -6.17
C PRO A 193 5.49 29.40 -5.01
N LYS A 194 5.81 30.70 -5.00
CA LYS A 194 5.50 31.62 -3.88
C LYS A 194 4.02 31.64 -3.46
N ASN A 195 3.12 31.45 -4.41
CA ASN A 195 1.67 31.52 -4.20
C ASN A 195 1.03 30.15 -3.95
N THR A 196 1.82 29.07 -3.90
CA THR A 196 1.29 27.74 -3.65
C THR A 196 0.96 27.57 -2.17
N PRO A 197 -0.28 27.21 -1.81
CA PRO A 197 -0.63 26.91 -0.43
C PRO A 197 0.23 25.77 0.12
N PHE A 198 0.87 25.98 1.28
CA PHE A 198 1.59 24.93 1.97
C PHE A 198 1.38 25.10 3.47
N LYS A 199 0.67 24.14 4.08
CA LYS A 199 0.35 24.22 5.50
C LYS A 199 1.45 23.62 6.35
N ASN A 200 1.74 22.34 6.14
CA ASN A 200 2.82 21.60 6.78
C ASN A 200 3.07 20.29 6.01
N VAL A 201 4.15 19.58 6.36
CA VAL A 201 4.52 18.31 5.74
C VAL A 201 3.44 17.23 5.96
N TYR A 202 2.71 17.27 7.07
CA TYR A 202 1.68 16.27 7.37
C TYR A 202 0.48 16.38 6.41
N GLU A 203 -0.01 17.59 6.15
CA GLU A 203 -1.15 17.82 5.25
C GLU A 203 -0.76 17.84 3.77
N SER A 204 0.49 18.20 3.46
CA SER A 204 1.03 18.25 2.09
C SER A 204 2.15 17.22 1.90
N ASN A 205 1.95 15.99 2.37
CA ASN A 205 3.01 14.95 2.38
C ASN A 205 3.46 14.48 0.98
N HIS A 206 2.72 14.85 -0.06
CA HIS A 206 3.04 14.61 -1.46
C HIS A 206 4.08 15.61 -1.98
N THR A 207 4.17 16.81 -1.40
CA THR A 207 5.12 17.86 -1.82
C THR A 207 6.59 17.40 -1.73
N PRO A 208 7.05 16.75 -0.64
CA PRO A 208 8.38 16.14 -0.61
C PRO A 208 8.62 15.13 -1.74
N ILE A 209 7.61 14.33 -2.12
CA ILE A 209 7.73 13.32 -3.17
C ILE A 209 7.85 13.98 -4.55
N GLN A 210 7.09 15.05 -4.81
CA GLN A 210 7.25 15.85 -6.02
C GLN A 210 8.65 16.47 -6.10
N MET A 211 9.14 17.07 -5.00
CA MET A 211 10.48 17.64 -4.95
C MET A 211 11.56 16.57 -5.15
N PHE A 212 11.40 15.38 -4.56
CA PHE A 212 12.31 14.27 -4.75
C PHE A 212 12.37 13.86 -6.22
N MET A 213 11.22 13.61 -6.86
CA MET A 213 11.18 13.17 -8.25
C MET A 213 11.69 14.24 -9.22
N ALA A 214 11.43 15.53 -8.95
CA ALA A 214 11.99 16.63 -9.73
C ALA A 214 13.53 16.73 -9.65
N LYS A 215 14.14 16.22 -8.58
CA LYS A 215 15.61 16.20 -8.39
C LYS A 215 16.27 14.90 -8.87
N ASN A 216 15.47 13.89 -9.19
CA ASN A 216 15.94 12.56 -9.57
C ASN A 216 15.22 12.11 -10.84
N GLU A 217 15.58 12.74 -11.96
CA GLU A 217 14.94 12.55 -13.28
C GLU A 217 15.08 11.12 -13.83
N ASN A 218 15.95 10.30 -13.24
CA ASN A 218 16.10 8.91 -13.66
C ASN A 218 14.89 8.06 -13.29
N TYR A 219 14.08 8.42 -12.28
CA TYR A 219 12.95 7.60 -11.85
C TYR A 219 11.66 7.92 -12.62
N ASP A 220 11.02 6.88 -13.12
CA ASP A 220 9.73 6.94 -13.79
C ASP A 220 8.56 6.61 -12.84
N PHE A 221 8.86 5.87 -11.77
CA PHE A 221 7.87 5.47 -10.76
C PHE A 221 8.45 5.36 -9.36
N VAL A 222 7.70 5.81 -8.35
CA VAL A 222 8.08 5.68 -6.94
C VAL A 222 6.96 5.14 -6.08
N TYR A 223 7.27 4.17 -5.23
CA TYR A 223 6.46 3.90 -4.04
C TYR A 223 6.82 4.88 -2.94
N SER A 224 5.84 5.32 -2.17
CA SER A 224 6.00 6.09 -0.95
C SER A 224 5.33 5.33 0.18
N VAL A 225 6.09 4.98 1.22
CA VAL A 225 5.68 4.14 2.34
C VAL A 225 5.88 4.92 3.65
N GLU A 226 4.86 5.01 4.49
CA GLU A 226 4.99 5.59 5.83
C GLU A 226 5.80 4.70 6.77
N GLY A 227 6.53 5.33 7.69
CA GLY A 227 7.31 4.63 8.71
C GLY A 227 6.50 3.71 9.63
N ASP A 228 5.18 3.86 9.70
CA ASP A 228 4.27 3.04 10.51
C ASP A 228 3.48 2.00 9.68
N VAL A 229 3.81 1.80 8.40
CA VAL A 229 3.32 0.68 7.60
C VAL A 229 4.15 -0.57 7.89
N ARG A 230 3.50 -1.73 7.93
CA ARG A 230 4.19 -3.02 7.97
C ARG A 230 3.58 -4.01 6.99
N LEU A 231 4.39 -4.98 6.56
CA LEU A 231 3.96 -6.10 5.73
C LEU A 231 4.24 -7.42 6.45
N ILE A 232 3.18 -8.18 6.73
CA ILE A 232 3.28 -9.61 7.02
C ILE A 232 3.38 -10.33 5.67
N GLY A 233 4.45 -11.10 5.46
CA GLY A 233 4.87 -11.59 4.13
C GLY A 233 5.94 -10.70 3.49
N ARG A 234 6.41 -11.06 2.29
CA ARG A 234 7.59 -10.44 1.68
C ARG A 234 7.27 -9.36 0.65
N TRP A 235 8.05 -8.29 0.65
CA TRP A 235 7.86 -7.15 -0.26
C TRP A 235 8.04 -7.52 -1.73
N ASP A 236 9.04 -8.33 -2.08
CA ASP A 236 9.27 -8.74 -3.47
C ASP A 236 8.08 -9.52 -4.04
N THR A 237 7.55 -10.47 -3.27
CA THR A 237 6.35 -11.22 -3.66
C THR A 237 5.10 -10.34 -3.72
N PHE A 238 4.95 -9.41 -2.77
CA PHE A 238 3.81 -8.50 -2.75
C PHE A 238 3.81 -7.55 -3.95
N LEU A 239 4.96 -6.98 -4.28
CA LEU A 239 5.13 -6.10 -5.45
C LEU A 239 4.92 -6.87 -6.75
N ALA A 240 5.40 -8.12 -6.84
CA ALA A 240 5.13 -8.98 -8.00
C ALA A 240 3.63 -9.29 -8.15
N ASP A 241 2.91 -9.57 -7.06
CA ASP A 241 1.46 -9.80 -7.09
C ASP A 241 0.70 -8.53 -7.58
N VAL A 242 1.15 -7.34 -7.16
CA VAL A 242 0.63 -6.05 -7.61
C VAL A 242 0.86 -5.83 -9.12
N ASP A 243 2.09 -6.05 -9.60
CA ASP A 243 2.45 -5.89 -11.02
C ASP A 243 1.71 -6.90 -11.91
N ASN A 244 1.55 -8.14 -11.43
CA ASN A 244 0.82 -9.20 -12.14
C ASN A 244 -0.66 -8.85 -12.30
N GLU A 245 -1.29 -8.32 -11.25
CA GLU A 245 -2.68 -7.90 -11.31
C GLU A 245 -2.87 -6.71 -12.24
N TYR A 246 -2.01 -5.70 -12.14
CA TYR A 246 -2.07 -4.56 -13.06
C TYR A 246 -1.90 -5.00 -14.51
N SER A 247 -0.93 -5.89 -14.77
CA SER A 247 -0.71 -6.48 -16.10
C SER A 247 -1.93 -7.27 -16.60
N PHE A 248 -2.63 -7.98 -15.71
CA PHE A 248 -3.90 -8.63 -16.04
C PHE A 248 -4.94 -7.59 -16.47
N HIS A 249 -5.06 -6.46 -15.78
CA HIS A 249 -5.98 -5.39 -16.18
C HIS A 249 -5.63 -4.76 -17.53
N CYS A 250 -4.35 -4.46 -17.79
CA CYS A 250 -3.94 -3.90 -19.07
C CYS A 250 -4.30 -4.84 -20.25
N LYS A 251 -4.21 -6.16 -20.06
CA LYS A 251 -4.62 -7.15 -21.07
C LYS A 251 -6.13 -7.21 -21.31
N HIS A 252 -6.94 -6.75 -20.37
CA HIS A 252 -8.41 -6.76 -20.43
C HIS A 252 -8.99 -5.34 -20.49
N GLN A 253 -8.17 -4.35 -20.82
CA GLN A 253 -8.60 -2.96 -20.93
C GLN A 253 -9.61 -2.80 -22.07
N GLN A 254 -10.54 -1.87 -21.91
CA GLN A 254 -11.44 -1.47 -22.98
C GLN A 254 -10.71 -0.55 -23.96
N GLN A 255 -11.22 -0.46 -25.19
CA GLN A 255 -10.57 0.28 -26.29
C GLN A 255 -10.37 1.78 -26.00
N ASP A 256 -11.19 2.35 -25.11
CA ASP A 256 -11.16 3.75 -24.71
C ASP A 256 -10.29 4.03 -23.46
N GLN A 257 -9.68 3.00 -22.86
CA GLN A 257 -8.86 3.15 -21.66
C GLN A 257 -7.38 3.34 -21.99
N ASP A 258 -6.79 4.42 -21.48
CA ASP A 258 -5.33 4.59 -21.42
C ASP A 258 -4.81 3.86 -20.18
N MET A 259 -4.20 2.69 -20.36
CA MET A 259 -3.45 1.97 -19.31
C MET A 259 -1.99 1.81 -19.74
N PRO A 260 -1.07 2.68 -19.30
CA PRO A 260 0.36 2.54 -19.54
C PRO A 260 0.92 1.28 -18.88
N GLU A 261 2.20 0.96 -19.12
CA GLU A 261 2.88 -0.19 -18.50
C GLU A 261 2.92 -0.12 -16.96
N ILE A 262 2.90 1.09 -16.40
CA ILE A 262 2.92 1.36 -14.96
C ILE A 262 1.80 2.36 -14.65
N PRO A 263 0.91 2.13 -13.67
CA PRO A 263 -0.18 3.04 -13.39
C PRO A 263 0.34 4.40 -12.94
N ASP A 264 -0.40 5.47 -13.23
CA ASP A 264 0.00 6.81 -12.80
C ASP A 264 -0.15 7.00 -11.29
N LEU A 265 -1.23 6.47 -10.73
CA LEU A 265 -1.48 6.38 -9.30
C LEU A 265 -1.77 4.94 -8.91
N LEU A 266 -1.04 4.41 -7.94
CA LEU A 266 -1.33 3.12 -7.32
C LEU A 266 -1.73 3.32 -5.87
N SER A 267 -2.88 2.78 -5.47
CA SER A 267 -3.35 2.80 -4.08
C SER A 267 -3.66 1.41 -3.55
N PHE A 268 -3.52 1.29 -2.23
CA PHE A 268 -3.91 0.12 -1.44
C PHE A 268 -5.19 0.38 -0.63
N GLN A 269 -5.83 1.53 -0.86
CA GLN A 269 -7.23 1.77 -0.50
C GLN A 269 -7.99 2.21 -1.74
N VAL A 270 -9.28 1.88 -1.78
CA VAL A 270 -10.18 2.35 -2.85
C VAL A 270 -10.02 3.85 -3.12
N ILE A 271 -9.96 4.20 -4.41
CA ILE A 271 -9.99 5.57 -4.91
C ILE A 271 -11.43 5.89 -5.29
N ARG A 272 -12.02 6.91 -4.63
CA ARG A 272 -13.45 7.22 -4.81
C ARG A 272 -13.78 8.65 -4.42
N ARG A 273 -15.01 9.09 -4.68
CA ARG A 273 -15.51 10.37 -4.15
C ARG A 273 -15.35 10.48 -2.62
N PRO A 274 -14.94 11.65 -2.10
CA PRO A 274 -14.85 11.89 -0.66
C PRO A 274 -16.17 11.67 0.08
N ARG A 275 -16.12 11.17 1.33
CA ARG A 275 -17.30 11.10 2.19
C ARG A 275 -17.70 12.50 2.67
N VAL A 276 -19.00 12.75 2.88
CA VAL A 276 -19.53 14.06 3.32
C VAL A 276 -18.96 14.47 4.69
N GLN A 277 -18.73 13.52 5.59
CA GLN A 277 -18.26 13.76 6.97
C GLN A 277 -16.74 13.68 7.13
N TRP A 278 -15.97 13.80 6.05
CA TRP A 278 -14.52 13.69 6.16
C TRP A 278 -13.95 15.02 6.70
N PRO A 279 -13.27 15.03 7.88
CA PRO A 279 -12.88 16.28 8.55
C PRO A 279 -11.96 17.19 7.71
N TRP A 280 -11.19 16.58 6.81
CA TRP A 280 -10.32 17.31 5.88
C TRP A 280 -11.09 17.98 4.75
N PHE A 281 -12.27 17.44 4.41
CA PHE A 281 -13.14 17.99 3.36
C PHE A 281 -13.78 19.30 3.80
N GLU A 282 -14.30 19.37 5.04
CA GLU A 282 -14.90 20.60 5.61
C GLU A 282 -13.87 21.74 5.73
N LYS A 283 -12.62 21.42 6.06
CA LYS A 283 -11.53 22.40 6.19
C LYS A 283 -10.92 22.84 4.85
N ALA A 284 -11.22 22.13 3.77
CA ALA A 284 -10.59 22.30 2.46
C ALA A 284 -11.50 22.88 1.38
N ASP A 285 -12.63 23.47 1.77
CA ASP A 285 -13.68 23.98 0.88
C ASP A 285 -13.13 24.84 -0.27
N ALA A 286 -12.14 25.70 0.00
CA ALA A 286 -11.50 26.54 -1.03
C ALA A 286 -10.79 25.72 -2.14
N CYS A 287 -10.08 24.65 -1.78
CA CYS A 287 -9.44 23.79 -2.77
C CYS A 287 -10.47 22.96 -3.54
N LEU A 288 -11.44 22.38 -2.83
CA LEU A 288 -12.48 21.54 -3.42
C LEU A 288 -13.29 22.30 -4.47
N LYS A 289 -13.61 23.57 -4.19
CA LYS A 289 -14.26 24.46 -5.16
C LYS A 289 -13.46 24.59 -6.46
N ARG A 290 -12.12 24.66 -6.40
CA ARG A 290 -11.26 24.73 -7.59
C ARG A 290 -11.27 23.45 -8.42
N PHE A 291 -11.50 22.31 -7.79
CA PHE A 291 -11.71 21.04 -8.48
C PHE A 291 -13.16 20.82 -8.94
N GLY A 292 -14.06 21.81 -8.81
CA GLY A 292 -15.46 21.64 -9.19
C GLY A 292 -16.30 20.84 -8.19
N GLY A 293 -15.87 20.81 -6.93
CA GLY A 293 -16.61 20.21 -5.82
C GLY A 293 -16.43 18.68 -5.68
N LYS A 294 -17.26 18.09 -4.82
CA LYS A 294 -17.18 16.67 -4.42
C LYS A 294 -17.24 15.71 -5.61
N GLU A 295 -18.15 15.97 -6.55
CA GLU A 295 -18.41 15.12 -7.72
C GLU A 295 -17.17 14.94 -8.59
N ASN A 296 -16.31 15.95 -8.58
CA ASN A 296 -15.11 16.06 -9.39
C ASN A 296 -13.82 15.81 -8.59
N THR A 297 -13.95 15.38 -7.33
CA THR A 297 -12.84 15.06 -6.43
C THR A 297 -12.77 13.54 -6.22
N ARG A 298 -11.57 13.01 -6.06
CA ARG A 298 -11.32 11.63 -5.61
C ARG A 298 -10.41 11.64 -4.40
N SER A 299 -10.56 10.65 -3.54
CA SER A 299 -9.81 10.47 -2.31
C SER A 299 -9.43 9.02 -2.09
N SER A 300 -8.31 8.82 -1.41
CA SER A 300 -7.81 7.54 -0.93
C SER A 300 -6.84 7.79 0.23
N VAL A 301 -6.76 6.87 1.18
CA VAL A 301 -5.78 6.93 2.27
C VAL A 301 -4.39 6.62 1.71
N GLY A 302 -3.40 7.45 2.05
CA GLY A 302 -2.08 7.45 1.40
C GLY A 302 -0.85 7.02 2.21
N PRO A 303 -0.92 6.00 3.08
CA PRO A 303 0.24 5.53 3.83
C PRO A 303 1.15 4.67 2.96
N VAL A 304 0.61 4.04 1.93
CA VAL A 304 1.37 3.46 0.82
C VAL A 304 0.73 3.89 -0.49
N TRP A 305 1.50 4.54 -1.35
CA TRP A 305 1.09 4.91 -2.71
C TRP A 305 2.21 4.70 -3.70
N GLY A 306 1.86 4.31 -4.93
CA GLY A 306 2.76 4.35 -6.08
C GLY A 306 2.44 5.55 -6.96
N TRP A 307 3.48 6.20 -7.48
CA TRP A 307 3.37 7.48 -8.19
C TRP A 307 4.22 7.46 -9.45
N SER A 308 3.60 7.71 -10.60
CA SER A 308 4.37 7.95 -11.83
C SER A 308 4.95 9.36 -11.87
N ARG A 309 6.00 9.53 -12.68
CA ARG A 309 6.53 10.83 -13.10
C ARG A 309 5.41 11.72 -13.68
N ARG A 310 4.59 11.18 -14.58
CA ARG A 310 3.44 11.88 -15.22
C ARG A 310 2.51 12.50 -14.19
N LEU A 311 2.10 11.74 -13.17
CA LEU A 311 1.24 12.24 -12.11
C LEU A 311 1.89 13.37 -11.32
N LEU A 312 3.14 13.18 -10.89
CA LEU A 312 3.84 14.17 -10.06
C LEU A 312 4.15 15.46 -10.83
N ASP A 313 4.39 15.36 -12.14
CA ASP A 313 4.54 16.52 -13.01
C ASP A 313 3.21 17.26 -13.19
N ALA A 314 2.11 16.54 -13.44
CA ALA A 314 0.78 17.14 -13.46
C ALA A 314 0.49 17.87 -12.13
N MET A 315 0.77 17.25 -10.98
CA MET A 315 0.64 17.90 -9.68
C MET A 315 1.54 19.11 -9.51
N THR A 316 2.71 19.13 -10.15
CA THR A 316 3.62 20.28 -10.12
C THR A 316 3.06 21.44 -10.93
N GLU A 317 2.37 21.19 -12.04
CA GLU A 317 1.64 22.23 -12.77
C GLU A 317 0.50 22.82 -11.94
N TYR A 318 -0.30 22.00 -11.25
CA TYR A 318 -1.31 22.51 -10.32
C TYR A 318 -0.70 23.38 -9.21
N ASN A 319 0.47 23.01 -8.69
CA ASN A 319 1.20 23.83 -7.72
C ASN A 319 1.56 25.21 -8.30
N LYS A 320 1.99 25.29 -9.57
CA LYS A 320 2.31 26.57 -10.26
C LYS A 320 1.09 27.47 -10.39
N ASP A 321 -0.09 26.89 -10.55
CA ASP A 321 -1.38 27.59 -10.55
C ASP A 321 -1.88 27.96 -9.14
N GLY A 322 -1.04 27.75 -8.11
CA GLY A 322 -1.37 28.05 -6.73
C GLY A 322 -2.41 27.09 -6.14
N ILE A 323 -2.49 25.85 -6.64
CA ILE A 323 -3.36 24.79 -6.12
C ILE A 323 -2.49 23.72 -5.47
N ASN A 324 -2.59 23.58 -4.15
CA ASN A 324 -2.00 22.50 -3.37
C ASN A 324 -2.92 22.24 -2.19
N CYS A 325 -3.26 20.97 -1.97
CA CYS A 325 -4.36 20.57 -1.12
C CYS A 325 -3.97 19.40 -0.23
N TYR A 326 -4.88 19.00 0.68
CA TYR A 326 -4.61 17.87 1.54
C TYR A 326 -4.36 16.60 0.72
N PHE A 327 -3.29 15.91 1.05
CA PHE A 327 -2.68 14.91 0.18
C PHE A 327 -3.63 13.77 -0.22
N GLU A 328 -4.47 13.29 0.71
CA GLU A 328 -5.36 12.12 0.52
C GLU A 328 -6.42 12.34 -0.56
N TYR A 329 -6.66 13.57 -1.00
CA TYR A 329 -7.50 13.82 -2.19
C TYR A 329 -6.80 14.61 -3.29
N PHE A 330 -5.66 15.25 -3.03
CA PHE A 330 -4.99 16.02 -4.07
C PHE A 330 -4.52 15.14 -5.24
N ALA A 331 -3.75 14.10 -4.95
CA ALA A 331 -3.23 13.21 -5.98
C ALA A 331 -4.31 12.38 -6.70
N PRO A 332 -5.27 11.74 -5.99
CA PRO A 332 -6.33 11.02 -6.69
C PRO A 332 -7.23 11.93 -7.52
N THR A 333 -7.45 13.18 -7.07
CA THR A 333 -8.23 14.15 -7.85
C THR A 333 -7.51 14.59 -9.10
N ILE A 334 -6.20 14.87 -9.03
CA ILE A 334 -5.43 15.23 -10.22
C ILE A 334 -5.38 14.09 -11.21
N ALA A 335 -5.17 12.85 -10.74
CA ALA A 335 -5.23 11.68 -11.62
C ALA A 335 -6.59 11.61 -12.34
N TYR A 336 -7.69 11.83 -11.62
CA TYR A 336 -9.03 11.86 -12.20
C TYR A 336 -9.24 13.01 -13.22
N GLN A 337 -8.84 14.23 -12.88
CA GLN A 337 -9.04 15.43 -13.70
C GLN A 337 -8.20 15.41 -14.99
N GLN A 338 -7.00 14.84 -14.90
CA GLN A 338 -6.04 14.75 -16.01
C GLN A 338 -6.18 13.46 -16.82
N ASN A 339 -7.21 12.65 -16.54
CA ASN A 339 -7.44 11.37 -17.19
C ASN A 339 -6.21 10.43 -17.11
N LEU A 340 -5.52 10.43 -15.97
CA LEU A 340 -4.40 9.55 -15.69
C LEU A 340 -4.91 8.23 -15.09
N THR A 341 -4.15 7.16 -15.26
CA THR A 341 -4.55 5.82 -14.81
C THR A 341 -4.42 5.69 -13.31
N SER A 342 -5.52 5.42 -12.61
CA SER A 342 -5.51 5.02 -11.20
C SER A 342 -5.64 3.51 -11.11
N PHE A 343 -4.89 2.86 -10.21
CA PHE A 343 -5.00 1.44 -9.93
C PHE A 343 -5.15 1.22 -8.42
N PHE A 344 -6.22 0.55 -8.01
CA PHE A 344 -6.40 0.08 -6.65
C PHE A 344 -6.07 -1.41 -6.58
N TYR A 345 -4.99 -1.76 -5.88
CA TYR A 345 -4.69 -3.15 -5.56
C TYR A 345 -5.43 -3.54 -4.28
N GLN A 346 -6.43 -4.42 -4.42
CA GLN A 346 -7.17 -4.93 -3.27
C GLN A 346 -6.36 -6.01 -2.57
N HIS A 347 -5.56 -5.63 -1.57
CA HIS A 347 -4.87 -6.58 -0.72
C HIS A 347 -5.82 -7.19 0.34
N PRO A 348 -5.49 -8.36 0.91
CA PRO A 348 -6.24 -8.92 2.03
C PRO A 348 -6.21 -7.97 3.24
N ILE A 349 -7.37 -7.77 3.86
CA ILE A 349 -7.54 -7.03 5.11
C ILE A 349 -8.28 -7.88 6.13
N TYR A 350 -7.97 -7.71 7.41
CA TYR A 350 -8.45 -8.59 8.48
C TYR A 350 -9.16 -7.79 9.56
N CYS A 351 -10.41 -8.16 9.85
CA CYS A 351 -11.23 -7.54 10.89
C CYS A 351 -11.48 -8.52 12.04
N PRO A 352 -11.56 -8.05 13.29
CA PRO A 352 -11.95 -8.91 14.40
C PRO A 352 -13.43 -9.28 14.26
N THR A 353 -13.82 -10.50 14.62
CA THR A 353 -15.21 -11.00 14.42
C THR A 353 -16.27 -10.17 15.14
N THR A 354 -15.89 -9.51 16.24
CA THR A 354 -16.75 -8.59 16.99
C THR A 354 -17.03 -7.28 16.26
N THR A 355 -16.23 -6.94 15.25
CA THR A 355 -16.37 -5.72 14.46
C THR A 355 -16.59 -6.07 12.99
N GLY A 356 -17.80 -5.84 12.50
CA GLY A 356 -18.07 -5.98 11.06
C GLY A 356 -17.21 -4.99 10.25
N PRO A 357 -16.72 -5.38 9.06
CA PRO A 357 -16.03 -4.45 8.18
C PRO A 357 -16.94 -3.28 7.81
N GLU A 358 -16.38 -2.08 7.69
CA GLU A 358 -17.09 -1.02 6.97
C GLU A 358 -17.12 -1.42 5.50
N ARG A 359 -18.29 -1.73 4.97
CA ARG A 359 -18.47 -2.04 3.55
C ARG A 359 -18.94 -0.79 2.82
N HIS A 360 -18.24 -0.47 1.74
CA HIS A 360 -18.60 0.64 0.86
C HIS A 360 -19.01 0.11 -0.49
N THR A 361 -20.24 0.41 -0.89
CA THR A 361 -20.65 0.26 -2.29
C THR A 361 -19.87 1.24 -3.13
N LEU A 362 -19.35 0.77 -4.26
CA LEU A 362 -18.72 1.58 -5.27
C LEU A 362 -19.60 1.59 -6.51
N GLU A 363 -20.29 2.71 -6.73
CA GLU A 363 -20.97 2.94 -8.00
C GLU A 363 -19.92 3.31 -9.04
N LEU A 364 -20.10 2.89 -10.31
CA LEU A 364 -19.18 3.23 -11.41
C LEU A 364 -18.90 4.74 -11.49
N VAL A 365 -19.91 5.55 -11.20
CA VAL A 365 -19.83 7.00 -11.24
C VAL A 365 -18.93 7.58 -10.13
N ASP A 366 -18.67 6.81 -9.06
CA ASP A 366 -17.80 7.21 -7.95
C ASP A 366 -16.32 6.95 -8.23
N LEU A 367 -16.01 6.16 -9.26
CA LEU A 367 -14.67 5.73 -9.62
C LEU A 367 -13.95 6.72 -10.55
N GLY A 368 -12.67 6.47 -10.81
CA GLY A 368 -11.89 7.20 -11.82
C GLY A 368 -12.30 6.82 -13.24
N LYS A 369 -12.10 7.71 -14.23
CA LYS A 369 -12.40 7.42 -15.65
C LYS A 369 -11.53 6.29 -16.24
N ASN A 370 -10.26 6.26 -15.86
CA ASN A 370 -9.27 5.26 -16.28
C ASN A 370 -8.90 4.27 -15.17
N ASP A 371 -9.86 3.98 -14.28
CA ASP A 371 -9.66 2.98 -13.25
C ASP A 371 -9.96 1.58 -13.84
N PRO A 372 -9.17 0.52 -13.54
CA PRO A 372 -9.52 -0.84 -13.92
C PRO A 372 -10.85 -1.25 -13.29
N ARG A 373 -11.90 -1.14 -14.11
CA ARG A 373 -13.31 -1.46 -13.80
C ARG A 373 -13.50 -2.88 -13.26
N LEU A 374 -12.52 -3.76 -13.45
CA LEU A 374 -12.61 -5.18 -13.09
C LEU A 374 -12.42 -5.46 -11.57
N VAL A 375 -11.76 -4.59 -10.80
CA VAL A 375 -11.59 -4.78 -9.33
C VAL A 375 -12.57 -3.93 -8.51
N GLN A 376 -13.07 -2.84 -9.09
CA GLN A 376 -13.73 -1.78 -8.33
C GLN A 376 -15.26 -1.86 -8.32
N LEU A 377 -15.84 -2.92 -8.87
CA LEU A 377 -17.28 -3.13 -8.81
C LEU A 377 -17.61 -3.95 -7.57
N GLU A 378 -18.72 -3.63 -6.91
CA GLU A 378 -19.21 -4.22 -5.65
C GLU A 378 -18.73 -3.54 -4.34
N LYS A 379 -18.93 -4.24 -3.19
CA LYS A 379 -18.68 -3.70 -1.85
C LYS A 379 -17.23 -3.94 -1.43
N VAL A 380 -16.45 -2.87 -1.27
CA VAL A 380 -15.10 -2.95 -0.69
C VAL A 380 -15.16 -2.83 0.82
N ALA A 381 -14.51 -3.76 1.51
CA ALA A 381 -14.32 -3.67 2.95
C ALA A 381 -13.15 -2.71 3.27
N VAL A 382 -13.32 -1.89 4.31
CA VAL A 382 -12.29 -0.98 4.83
C VAL A 382 -12.35 -0.94 6.36
N GLY A 383 -11.41 -0.24 6.98
CA GLY A 383 -11.44 -0.01 8.41
C GLY A 383 -11.10 -1.26 9.20
N CYS A 384 -10.02 -1.94 8.85
CA CYS A 384 -9.61 -3.14 9.58
C CYS A 384 -8.10 -3.09 9.82
N SER A 385 -7.35 -4.15 9.57
CA SER A 385 -5.88 -4.17 9.70
C SER A 385 -5.16 -3.08 8.87
N TYR A 386 -5.84 -2.45 7.91
CA TYR A 386 -5.36 -1.30 7.14
C TYR A 386 -6.36 -0.15 7.24
N PHE A 387 -6.02 0.89 7.99
CA PHE A 387 -6.85 2.06 8.25
C PHE A 387 -6.02 3.26 8.70
N PHE A 388 -6.61 4.44 8.91
CA PHE A 388 -5.82 5.64 9.30
C PHE A 388 -5.58 5.79 10.82
N VAL A 389 -6.23 4.95 11.66
CA VAL A 389 -6.04 4.90 13.12
C VAL A 389 -5.60 3.52 13.59
N ASP A 390 -4.74 3.49 14.60
CA ASP A 390 -4.05 2.31 15.10
C ASP A 390 -4.93 1.33 15.88
N VAL A 391 -6.07 1.78 16.42
CA VAL A 391 -6.99 0.94 17.21
C VAL A 391 -7.40 -0.37 16.52
N ARG A 392 -7.40 -0.40 15.17
CA ARG A 392 -7.82 -1.58 14.39
C ARG A 392 -6.65 -2.48 13.97
N SER A 393 -5.49 -1.91 13.70
CA SER A 393 -4.28 -2.60 13.24
C SER A 393 -3.37 -3.04 14.38
N LYS A 394 -3.32 -2.28 15.48
CA LYS A 394 -2.44 -2.52 16.62
C LYS A 394 -2.68 -3.87 17.29
N PRO A 395 -3.92 -4.31 17.57
CA PRO A 395 -4.14 -5.65 18.13
C PRO A 395 -3.70 -6.76 17.16
N PHE A 396 -4.04 -6.62 15.87
CA PHE A 396 -3.67 -7.59 14.84
C PHE A 396 -2.15 -7.83 14.78
N TRP A 397 -1.37 -6.75 14.81
CA TRP A 397 0.09 -6.79 14.79
C TRP A 397 0.69 -7.17 16.15
N GLY A 398 0.19 -6.59 17.23
CA GLY A 398 0.68 -6.82 18.60
C GLY A 398 0.54 -8.29 19.01
N ASP A 399 -0.63 -8.89 18.80
CA ASP A 399 -0.88 -10.30 19.12
C ASP A 399 0.05 -11.23 18.34
N TRP A 400 0.38 -10.88 17.09
CA TRP A 400 1.30 -11.64 16.25
C TRP A 400 2.76 -11.51 16.70
N TYR A 401 3.15 -10.33 17.17
CA TYR A 401 4.49 -10.09 17.70
C TYR A 401 4.70 -10.74 19.08
N ASP A 402 3.73 -10.61 19.98
CA ASP A 402 3.85 -11.05 21.38
C ASP A 402 3.74 -12.57 21.54
N ASN A 403 3.14 -13.27 20.57
CA ASN A 403 2.93 -14.72 20.61
C ASN A 403 3.72 -15.44 19.51
N PRO A 404 4.84 -16.11 19.84
CA PRO A 404 5.71 -16.75 18.84
C PRO A 404 5.04 -17.91 18.08
N GLU A 405 4.02 -18.53 18.67
CA GLU A 405 3.25 -19.62 18.06
C GLU A 405 2.14 -19.12 17.12
N VAL A 406 1.82 -17.83 17.14
CA VAL A 406 0.80 -17.26 16.25
C VAL A 406 1.43 -17.01 14.89
N CYS A 407 0.87 -17.63 13.87
CA CYS A 407 1.17 -17.28 12.49
C CYS A 407 0.05 -16.42 11.89
N ARG A 408 0.40 -15.56 10.93
CA ARG A 408 -0.53 -14.72 10.19
C ARG A 408 -0.32 -14.87 8.68
N PRO A 409 -1.41 -14.92 7.88
CA PRO A 409 -1.30 -14.83 6.43
C PRO A 409 -0.75 -13.46 6.00
N GLN A 410 -0.43 -13.35 4.72
CA GLN A 410 0.04 -12.08 4.15
C GLN A 410 -0.96 -10.94 4.42
N ALA A 411 -0.44 -9.80 4.88
CA ALA A 411 -1.23 -8.63 5.25
C ALA A 411 -0.40 -7.36 5.17
N LEU A 412 -0.87 -6.36 4.41
CA LEU A 412 -0.40 -4.98 4.57
C LEU A 412 -1.16 -4.36 5.76
N VAL A 413 -0.41 -3.86 6.74
CA VAL A 413 -0.94 -3.41 8.03
C VAL A 413 -0.61 -1.93 8.22
N HIS A 414 -1.62 -1.13 8.55
CA HIS A 414 -1.45 0.29 8.87
C HIS A 414 -2.54 0.83 9.81
N PRO A 415 -2.17 1.71 10.76
CA PRO A 415 -0.81 2.03 11.18
C PRO A 415 -0.35 1.12 12.32
N VAL A 416 0.94 0.81 12.39
CA VAL A 416 1.54 0.12 13.55
C VAL A 416 2.16 1.18 14.45
N LYS A 417 1.39 1.75 15.38
CA LYS A 417 1.83 2.79 16.32
C LYS A 417 2.02 2.22 17.74
N ASP A 418 3.23 1.79 18.04
CA ASP A 418 3.64 1.34 19.37
C ASP A 418 5.10 1.73 19.60
N LEU A 419 5.45 2.09 20.84
CA LEU A 419 6.82 2.41 21.23
C LEU A 419 7.77 1.21 21.08
N ARG A 420 7.24 -0.02 20.99
CA ARG A 420 8.02 -1.22 20.68
C ARG A 420 8.48 -1.26 19.22
N PHE A 421 7.73 -0.64 18.31
CA PHE A 421 7.90 -0.81 16.86
C PHE A 421 8.47 0.42 16.13
N ASN A 422 8.40 1.62 16.72
CA ASN A 422 8.88 2.88 16.12
C ASN A 422 9.73 3.75 17.05
#